data_AF-A0A7J2S740-F1
#
_entry.id   AF-A0A7J2S740-F1
#
_cell.length_a   1.000
_cell.length_b   1.000
_cell.length_c   1.000
_cell.angle_alpha   90.00
_cell.angle_beta   90.00
_cell.angle_gamma   90.00
#
_symmetry.space_group_name_H-M   'P 1'
#
loop_
_entity.id
_entity.type
_entity.pdbx_description
1 polymer ?
#
loop_
_entity_poly.entity_id
_entity_poly.type
_entity_poly.pdbx_seq_one_letter_code
_entity_poly.pdbx_strand_id
1 'polypeptide(L)'
;MENKMRFLTGMILFGSLWGFSETIIGSRLSDAGLPSGIIMTGFFAIMLLVLSRIIYKAPGMQFGMGLIAGTLRVFNPCVGCHLCSALAIMAEGVLFELIWYKLSFDDALLKKTINQVSMGVITSYIIFVGGYIVTQILTPIISGPGFYLENLIVFLPRILS
;
A
#
# COMPACT_ATOMS: atom_id res chain seq x y z
N MET A 1 -6.04 26.30 12.62
CA MET A 1 -5.09 25.27 13.12
C MET A 1 -5.77 23.92 13.35
N GLU A 2 -7.01 23.88 13.83
CA GLU A 2 -7.77 22.66 14.11
C GLU A 2 -7.84 21.66 12.93
N ASN A 3 -8.09 22.12 11.70
CA ASN A 3 -8.14 21.24 10.52
C ASN A 3 -6.81 20.57 10.18
N LYS A 4 -5.67 21.26 10.38
CA LYS A 4 -4.34 20.69 10.12
C LYS A 4 -3.98 19.62 11.14
N MET A 5 -4.32 19.86 12.40
CA MET A 5 -4.08 18.90 13.48
C MET A 5 -4.93 17.65 13.30
N ARG A 6 -6.22 17.80 12.96
CA ARG A 6 -7.10 16.65 12.65
C ARG A 6 -6.58 15.81 11.49
N PHE A 7 -6.07 16.45 10.43
CA PHE A 7 -5.47 15.75 9.29
C PHE A 7 -4.22 14.95 9.71
N LEU A 8 -3.31 15.57 10.46
CA LEU A 8 -2.08 14.91 10.95
C LEU A 8 -2.40 13.76 11.91
N THR A 9 -3.32 13.98 12.85
CA THR A 9 -3.79 12.94 13.77
C THR A 9 -4.42 11.77 13.01
N GLY A 10 -5.19 12.04 11.96
CA GLY A 10 -5.75 11.01 11.11
C GLY A 10 -4.66 10.19 10.41
N MET A 11 -3.64 10.83 9.84
CA MET A 11 -2.52 10.11 9.21
C MET A 11 -1.80 9.21 10.21
N ILE A 12 -1.52 9.73 11.42
CA ILE A 12 -0.87 8.96 12.49
C ILE A 12 -1.75 7.78 12.92
N LEU A 13 -3.04 8.01 13.16
CA LEU A 13 -3.95 6.98 13.62
C LEU A 13 -4.08 5.84 12.60
N PHE A 14 -4.46 6.17 11.36
CA PHE A 14 -4.70 5.17 10.33
C PHE A 14 -3.40 4.52 9.83
N GLY A 15 -2.31 5.30 9.74
CA GLY A 15 -0.98 4.76 9.42
C GLY A 15 -0.48 3.81 10.49
N SER A 16 -0.69 4.12 11.78
CA SER A 16 -0.31 3.25 12.88
C SER A 16 -1.15 1.97 12.92
N LEU A 17 -2.46 2.07 12.69
CA LEU A 17 -3.35 0.91 12.61
C LEU A 17 -2.95 -0.02 11.46
N TRP A 18 -2.64 0.55 10.29
CA TRP A 18 -2.19 -0.23 9.15
C TRP A 18 -0.85 -0.90 9.42
N GLY A 19 0.17 -0.13 9.86
CA GLY A 19 1.48 -0.67 10.21
C GLY A 19 1.39 -1.76 11.27
N PHE A 20 0.59 -1.55 12.32
CA PHE A 20 0.36 -2.53 13.38
C PHE A 20 -0.29 -3.81 12.85
N SER A 21 -1.34 -3.69 12.03
CA SER A 21 -1.98 -4.83 11.39
C SER A 21 -0.97 -5.66 10.61
N GLU A 22 -0.03 -5.02 9.93
CA GLU A 22 1.03 -5.73 9.22
C GLU A 22 2.02 -6.44 10.13
N THR A 23 2.50 -5.74 11.15
CA THR A 23 3.43 -6.32 12.14
C THR A 23 2.88 -7.56 12.84
N ILE A 24 1.59 -7.61 13.12
CA ILE A 24 0.98 -8.74 13.82
C ILE A 24 0.39 -9.75 12.84
N ILE A 25 -0.57 -9.33 12.03
CA ILE A 25 -1.35 -10.22 11.18
C ILE A 25 -0.50 -10.68 10.00
N GLY A 26 0.21 -9.76 9.34
CA GLY A 26 1.07 -10.09 8.21
C GLY A 26 2.16 -11.11 8.56
N SER A 27 2.78 -10.97 9.74
CA SER A 27 3.80 -11.90 10.23
C SER A 27 3.19 -13.28 10.51
N ARG A 28 2.04 -13.35 11.19
CA ARG A 28 1.35 -14.61 11.48
C ARG A 28 0.87 -15.34 10.22
N LEU A 29 0.41 -14.60 9.21
CA LEU A 29 0.03 -15.16 7.91
C LEU A 29 1.25 -15.72 7.17
N SER A 30 2.37 -14.99 7.21
CA SER A 30 3.62 -15.44 6.63
C SER A 30 4.13 -16.73 7.29
N ASP A 31 4.06 -16.81 8.62
CA ASP A 31 4.46 -18.01 9.38
C ASP A 31 3.56 -19.22 9.06
N ALA A 32 2.29 -18.99 8.71
CA ALA A 32 1.35 -20.02 8.29
C ALA A 32 1.50 -20.44 6.80
N GLY A 33 2.46 -19.86 6.06
CA GLY A 33 2.67 -20.13 4.64
C GLY A 33 1.60 -19.54 3.72
N LEU A 34 0.76 -18.62 4.23
CA LEU A 34 -0.27 -17.95 3.45
C LEU A 34 0.31 -16.76 2.67
N PRO A 35 -0.28 -16.38 1.52
CA PRO A 35 0.15 -15.22 0.75
C PRO A 35 -0.21 -13.91 1.48
N SER A 36 0.59 -13.56 2.49
CA SER A 36 0.38 -12.43 3.38
C SER A 36 0.23 -11.11 2.62
N GLY A 37 1.08 -10.84 1.63
CA GLY A 37 1.00 -9.62 0.82
C GLY A 37 -0.35 -9.42 0.13
N ILE A 38 -0.91 -10.46 -0.52
CA ILE A 38 -2.20 -10.33 -1.22
C ILE A 38 -3.33 -10.03 -0.23
N ILE A 39 -3.36 -10.73 0.90
CA ILE A 39 -4.43 -10.60 1.90
C ILE A 39 -4.33 -9.23 2.58
N MET A 40 -3.12 -8.81 2.94
CA MET A 40 -2.92 -7.57 3.67
C MET A 40 -3.11 -6.35 2.79
N THR A 41 -2.61 -6.34 1.56
CA THR A 41 -2.89 -5.28 0.60
C THR A 41 -4.37 -5.27 0.22
N GLY A 42 -4.91 -6.41 -0.18
CA GLY A 42 -6.28 -6.52 -0.72
C GLY A 42 -7.36 -6.18 0.30
N PHE A 43 -7.19 -6.57 1.56
CA PHE A 43 -8.18 -6.32 2.61
C PHE A 43 -7.79 -5.14 3.49
N PHE A 44 -6.66 -5.21 4.20
CA PHE A 44 -6.32 -4.22 5.22
C PHE A 44 -5.91 -2.86 4.62
N ALA A 45 -5.00 -2.86 3.66
CA ALA A 45 -4.51 -1.62 3.04
C ALA A 45 -5.65 -0.88 2.34
N ILE A 46 -6.36 -1.55 1.42
CA ILE A 46 -7.46 -0.92 0.67
C ILE A 46 -8.59 -0.45 1.61
N MET A 47 -8.98 -1.25 2.62
CA MET A 47 -10.02 -0.83 3.56
C MET A 47 -9.61 0.45 4.31
N LEU A 48 -8.40 0.53 4.83
CA LEU A 48 -7.92 1.70 5.59
C LEU A 48 -7.69 2.93 4.68
N LEU A 49 -7.16 2.74 3.48
CA LEU A 49 -6.97 3.80 2.49
C LEU A 49 -8.30 4.40 2.03
N VAL A 50 -9.32 3.56 1.79
CA VAL A 50 -10.66 4.01 1.41
C VAL A 50 -11.37 4.67 2.59
N LEU A 51 -11.37 4.07 3.78
CA LEU A 51 -12.00 4.64 4.98
C LEU A 51 -11.44 6.03 5.31
N SER A 52 -10.11 6.15 5.34
CA SER A 52 -9.45 7.44 5.59
C SER A 52 -9.82 8.50 4.54
N ARG A 53 -10.00 8.10 3.27
CA ARG A 53 -10.45 9.02 2.22
C ARG A 53 -11.88 9.50 2.43
N ILE A 54 -12.79 8.60 2.79
CA ILE A 54 -14.20 8.94 3.04
C ILE A 54 -14.33 9.94 4.19
N ILE A 55 -13.51 9.76 5.25
CA ILE A 55 -13.57 10.58 6.46
C ILE A 55 -12.91 11.95 6.26
N TYR A 56 -11.69 12.00 5.72
CA TYR A 56 -10.89 13.24 5.67
C TYR A 56 -10.96 13.98 4.34
N LYS A 57 -11.25 13.29 3.22
CA LYS A 57 -11.38 13.85 1.87
C LYS A 57 -10.27 14.81 1.44
N ALA A 58 -9.06 14.66 2.00
CA ALA A 58 -7.94 15.56 1.79
C ALA A 58 -6.81 14.86 1.02
N PRO A 59 -6.20 15.54 0.03
CA PRO A 59 -5.08 14.99 -0.72
C PRO A 59 -3.84 14.83 0.15
N GLY A 60 -3.06 13.79 -0.10
CA GLY A 60 -1.81 13.46 0.61
C GLY A 60 -2.00 12.66 1.90
N MET A 61 -3.25 12.38 2.29
CA MET A 61 -3.57 11.56 3.47
C MET A 61 -3.03 10.14 3.30
N GLN A 62 -3.28 9.53 2.13
CA GLN A 62 -2.92 8.14 1.85
C GLN A 62 -1.41 7.96 1.74
N PHE A 63 -0.74 8.94 1.16
CA PHE A 63 0.72 9.00 1.15
C PHE A 63 1.30 9.03 2.57
N GLY A 64 0.82 9.95 3.43
CA GLY A 64 1.31 10.06 4.80
C GLY A 64 1.04 8.81 5.64
N MET A 65 -0.15 8.22 5.48
CA MET A 65 -0.48 6.95 6.13
C MET A 65 0.45 5.81 5.70
N GLY A 66 0.71 5.65 4.40
CA GLY A 66 1.62 4.62 3.89
C GLY A 66 3.05 4.81 4.36
N LEU A 67 3.52 6.05 4.50
CA LEU A 67 4.84 6.35 5.04
C LEU A 67 4.96 5.97 6.53
N ILE A 68 3.94 6.30 7.34
CA ILE A 68 3.89 5.94 8.76
C ILE A 68 3.81 4.41 8.92
N ALA A 69 2.94 3.75 8.16
CA ALA A 69 2.80 2.30 8.20
C ALA A 69 4.08 1.58 7.77
N GLY A 70 4.70 2.02 6.68
CA GLY A 70 5.96 1.46 6.18
C GLY A 70 7.11 1.67 7.14
N THR A 71 7.24 2.85 7.75
CA THR A 71 8.30 3.11 8.76
C THR A 71 8.12 2.24 9.99
N LEU A 72 6.90 2.09 10.51
CA LEU A 72 6.62 1.16 11.60
C LEU A 72 6.99 -0.29 11.25
N ARG A 73 6.80 -0.70 10.00
CA ARG A 73 7.19 -2.03 9.51
C ARG A 73 8.71 -2.20 9.44
N VAL A 74 9.46 -1.17 9.06
CA VAL A 74 10.95 -1.18 9.08
C VAL A 74 11.48 -1.31 10.50
N PHE A 75 10.92 -0.56 11.44
CA PHE A 75 11.38 -0.53 12.83
C PHE A 75 10.81 -1.65 13.70
N ASN A 76 10.08 -2.61 13.13
CA ASN A 76 9.49 -3.72 13.88
C ASN A 76 10.60 -4.68 14.37
N PRO A 77 10.79 -4.87 15.69
CA PRO A 77 11.81 -5.76 16.25
C PRO A 77 11.47 -7.25 16.11
N CYS A 78 10.26 -7.61 15.65
CA CYS A 78 9.84 -8.99 15.43
C CYS A 78 10.37 -9.56 14.09
N VAL A 79 11.57 -10.13 14.14
CA VAL A 79 12.15 -11.20 13.28
C VAL A 79 11.87 -11.10 11.76
N GLY A 80 12.90 -10.75 10.96
CA GLY A 80 12.94 -10.94 9.51
C GLY A 80 13.35 -9.70 8.70
N CYS A 81 13.86 -9.89 7.48
CA CYS A 81 14.11 -8.80 6.53
C CYS A 81 12.79 -8.35 5.89
N HIS A 82 12.06 -7.48 6.59
CA HIS A 82 10.75 -6.97 6.14
C HIS A 82 10.84 -5.74 5.22
N LEU A 83 12.04 -5.44 4.72
CA LEU A 83 12.32 -4.27 3.88
C LEU A 83 11.42 -4.25 2.63
N CYS A 84 11.23 -5.40 1.98
CA CYS A 84 10.35 -5.53 0.82
C CYS A 84 8.90 -5.18 1.18
N SER A 85 8.39 -5.71 2.29
CA SER A 85 7.02 -5.42 2.73
C SER A 85 6.83 -3.95 3.13
N ALA A 86 7.84 -3.33 3.74
CA ALA A 86 7.77 -1.92 4.11
C ALA A 86 7.77 -1.01 2.87
N LEU A 87 8.60 -1.32 1.88
CA LEU A 87 8.63 -0.60 0.60
C LEU A 87 7.32 -0.79 -0.18
N ALA A 88 6.72 -1.99 -0.14
CA ALA A 88 5.40 -2.23 -0.72
C ALA A 88 4.35 -1.32 -0.09
N ILE A 89 4.25 -1.29 1.24
CA ILE A 89 3.28 -0.44 1.97
C ILE A 89 3.42 1.04 1.59
N MET A 90 4.66 1.54 1.54
CA MET A 90 4.92 2.93 1.12
C MET A 90 4.49 3.17 -0.34
N ALA A 91 4.81 2.24 -1.24
CA ALA A 91 4.44 2.31 -2.64
C ALA A 91 2.92 2.28 -2.84
N GLU A 92 2.21 1.42 -2.12
CA GLU A 92 0.75 1.29 -2.18
C GLU A 92 0.04 2.58 -1.77
N GLY A 93 0.51 3.24 -0.71
CA GLY A 93 -0.02 4.53 -0.29
C GLY A 93 0.16 5.62 -1.36
N VAL A 94 1.31 5.65 -2.04
CA VAL A 94 1.58 6.56 -3.16
C VAL A 94 0.67 6.24 -4.35
N LEU A 95 0.62 4.97 -4.77
CA LEU A 95 -0.15 4.53 -5.92
C LEU A 95 -1.64 4.80 -5.74
N PHE A 96 -2.17 4.53 -4.55
CA PHE A 96 -3.57 4.83 -4.25
C PHE A 96 -3.85 6.33 -4.36
N GLU A 97 -2.99 7.19 -3.80
CA GLU A 97 -3.16 8.65 -3.91
C GLU A 97 -3.13 9.11 -5.37
N LEU A 98 -2.22 8.57 -6.20
CA LEU A 98 -2.12 8.91 -7.62
C LEU A 98 -3.36 8.48 -8.42
N ILE A 99 -3.81 7.24 -8.23
CA ILE A 99 -5.00 6.69 -8.90
C ILE A 99 -6.22 7.53 -8.51
N TRP A 100 -6.38 7.82 -7.22
CA TRP A 100 -7.54 8.54 -6.72
C TRP A 100 -7.53 10.02 -7.11
N TYR A 101 -6.35 10.64 -7.16
CA TYR A 101 -6.20 12.00 -7.67
C TYR A 101 -6.68 12.10 -9.12
N LYS A 102 -6.30 11.15 -9.98
CA LYS A 102 -6.76 11.06 -11.38
C LYS A 102 -8.26 10.75 -11.49
N LEU A 103 -8.76 9.83 -10.69
CA LEU A 103 -10.16 9.39 -10.72
C LEU A 103 -11.13 10.50 -10.27
N SER A 104 -10.70 11.36 -9.34
CA SER A 104 -11.49 12.52 -8.88
C SER A 104 -11.72 13.59 -9.96
N PHE A 105 -11.03 13.52 -11.10
CA PHE A 105 -11.29 14.41 -12.24
C PHE A 105 -12.36 13.87 -13.20
N ASP A 106 -12.74 12.60 -13.10
CA ASP A 106 -13.63 11.93 -14.05
C ASP A 106 -14.92 11.41 -13.37
N ASP A 107 -15.68 12.35 -12.80
CA ASP A 107 -16.94 12.09 -12.08
C ASP A 107 -18.01 11.39 -12.94
N ALA A 108 -17.89 11.45 -14.27
CA ALA A 108 -18.81 10.79 -15.20
C ALA A 108 -18.70 9.25 -15.12
N LEU A 109 -17.51 8.72 -14.84
CA LEU A 109 -17.22 7.29 -14.80
C LEU A 109 -17.82 6.59 -13.56
N LEU A 110 -17.98 7.33 -12.45
CA LEU A 110 -18.36 6.80 -11.12
C LEU A 110 -19.87 6.76 -10.85
N LYS A 111 -20.74 7.18 -11.78
CA LYS A 111 -22.20 7.28 -11.53
C LYS A 111 -22.92 5.94 -11.38
N LYS A 112 -22.35 4.82 -11.82
CA LYS A 112 -22.98 3.49 -11.76
C LYS A 112 -22.29 2.63 -10.71
N THR A 113 -23.05 2.06 -9.77
CA THR A 113 -22.52 1.21 -8.67
C THR A 113 -21.68 0.03 -9.18
N ILE A 114 -22.06 -0.56 -10.31
CA ILE A 114 -21.29 -1.63 -10.98
C ILE A 114 -19.90 -1.13 -11.41
N ASN A 115 -19.80 0.09 -11.92
CA ASN A 115 -18.52 0.68 -12.31
C ASN A 115 -17.66 0.99 -11.08
N GLN A 116 -18.26 1.37 -9.95
CA GLN A 116 -17.52 1.63 -8.71
C GLN A 116 -16.87 0.36 -8.15
N VAL A 117 -17.59 -0.76 -8.16
CA VAL A 117 -17.05 -2.05 -7.69
C VAL A 117 -15.94 -2.54 -8.63
N SER A 118 -16.17 -2.53 -9.94
CA SER A 118 -15.15 -2.93 -10.93
C SER A 118 -13.89 -2.07 -10.85
N MET A 119 -14.06 -0.75 -10.67
CA MET A 119 -12.92 0.17 -10.50
C MET A 119 -12.18 -0.09 -9.19
N GLY A 120 -12.88 -0.46 -8.11
CA GLY A 120 -12.26 -0.89 -6.87
C GLY A 120 -11.36 -2.10 -7.06
N VAL A 121 -11.85 -3.15 -7.73
CA VAL A 121 -11.07 -4.36 -8.02
C VAL A 121 -9.84 -4.07 -8.88
N ILE A 122 -10.02 -3.30 -9.96
CA ILE A 122 -8.92 -2.91 -10.85
C ILE A 122 -7.88 -2.08 -10.09
N THR A 123 -8.33 -1.13 -9.28
CA THR A 123 -7.46 -0.27 -8.47
C THR A 123 -6.65 -1.10 -7.47
N SER A 124 -7.30 -2.02 -6.75
CA SER A 124 -6.61 -2.92 -5.82
C SER A 124 -5.55 -3.78 -6.51
N TYR A 125 -5.85 -4.29 -7.70
CA TYR A 125 -4.89 -5.06 -8.49
C TYR A 125 -3.69 -4.20 -8.94
N ILE A 126 -3.94 -2.99 -9.45
CA ILE A 126 -2.88 -2.05 -9.86
C ILE A 126 -2.00 -1.68 -8.66
N ILE A 127 -2.61 -1.43 -7.50
CA ILE A 127 -1.88 -1.10 -6.27
C ILE A 127 -0.99 -2.26 -5.83
N PHE A 128 -1.51 -3.49 -5.84
CA PHE A 128 -0.75 -4.67 -5.48
C PHE A 128 0.42 -4.92 -6.44
N VAL A 129 0.14 -4.96 -7.75
CA VAL A 129 1.19 -5.20 -8.78
C VAL A 129 2.19 -4.06 -8.79
N GLY A 130 1.73 -2.81 -8.70
CA GLY A 130 2.58 -1.63 -8.66
C GLY A 130 3.47 -1.63 -7.43
N GLY A 131 2.92 -1.95 -6.25
CA GLY A 131 3.70 -2.14 -5.02
C GLY A 131 4.79 -3.19 -5.22
N TYR A 132 4.46 -4.33 -5.80
CA TYR A 132 5.42 -5.39 -6.07
C TYR A 132 6.54 -4.95 -7.03
N ILE A 133 6.21 -4.31 -8.15
CA ILE A 133 7.20 -3.77 -9.10
C ILE A 133 8.13 -2.78 -8.39
N VAL A 134 7.57 -1.87 -7.59
CA VAL A 134 8.34 -0.88 -6.83
C VAL A 134 9.29 -1.57 -5.86
N THR A 135 8.87 -2.64 -5.17
CA THR A 135 9.79 -3.41 -4.31
C THR A 135 10.90 -4.10 -5.07
N GLN A 136 10.63 -4.67 -6.25
CA GLN A 136 11.66 -5.34 -7.06
C GLN A 136 12.72 -4.36 -7.57
N ILE A 137 12.36 -3.10 -7.75
CA ILE A 137 13.29 -2.03 -8.15
C ILE A 137 14.04 -1.49 -6.93
N LEU A 138 13.33 -1.09 -5.87
CA LEU A 138 13.93 -0.40 -4.72
C LEU A 138 14.69 -1.32 -3.78
N THR A 139 14.28 -2.57 -3.62
CA THR A 139 14.98 -3.51 -2.74
C THR A 139 16.46 -3.65 -3.11
N PRO A 140 16.86 -4.02 -4.34
CA PRO A 140 18.27 -4.16 -4.70
C PRO A 140 19.05 -2.83 -4.71
N ILE A 141 18.37 -1.70 -4.89
CA ILE A 141 18.98 -0.37 -4.77
C ILE A 141 19.34 -0.08 -3.30
N ILE A 142 18.45 -0.42 -2.37
CA ILE A 142 18.61 -0.13 -0.94
C ILE A 142 19.48 -1.17 -0.24
N SER A 143 19.45 -2.44 -0.67
CA SER A 143 20.21 -3.53 -0.04
C SER A 143 21.64 -3.70 -0.56
N GLY A 144 22.06 -2.90 -1.56
CA GLY A 144 23.46 -2.82 -2.01
C GLY A 144 23.91 -3.64 -3.23
N PRO A 145 23.20 -4.65 -3.78
CA PRO A 145 23.70 -5.41 -4.93
C PRO A 145 23.58 -4.68 -6.28
N GLY A 146 22.85 -3.56 -6.38
CA GLY A 146 22.61 -2.87 -7.65
C GLY A 146 21.43 -3.47 -8.42
N PHE A 147 20.72 -2.64 -9.20
CA PHE A 147 19.54 -3.05 -9.95
C PHE A 147 19.91 -3.63 -11.32
N TYR A 148 19.45 -4.84 -11.60
CA TYR A 148 19.65 -5.53 -12.89
C TYR A 148 18.29 -5.83 -13.54
N LEU A 149 18.05 -5.26 -14.73
CA LEU A 149 16.78 -5.39 -15.48
C LEU A 149 16.41 -6.84 -15.81
N GLU A 150 17.41 -7.69 -16.00
CA GLU A 150 17.29 -9.13 -16.21
C GLU A 150 16.55 -9.86 -15.07
N ASN A 151 16.78 -9.47 -13.81
CA ASN A 151 16.07 -10.05 -12.68
C ASN A 151 14.57 -9.67 -12.69
N LEU A 152 14.24 -8.43 -13.05
CA LEU A 152 12.85 -7.98 -13.13
C LEU A 152 12.04 -8.76 -14.18
N ILE A 153 12.65 -9.02 -15.35
CA ILE A 153 12.03 -9.80 -16.44
C ILE A 153 11.81 -11.26 -16.02
N VAL A 154 12.72 -11.84 -15.25
CA VAL A 154 12.59 -13.22 -14.74
C VAL A 154 11.52 -13.37 -13.66
N PHE A 155 11.29 -12.34 -12.83
CA PHE A 155 10.25 -12.37 -11.79
C PHE A 155 8.85 -11.98 -12.30
N LEU A 156 8.74 -11.26 -13.41
CA LEU A 156 7.47 -10.85 -14.03
C LEU A 156 6.42 -11.98 -14.19
N PRO A 157 6.77 -13.18 -14.69
CA PRO A 157 5.82 -14.29 -14.81
C PRO A 157 5.23 -14.71 -13.47
N ARG A 158 6.01 -14.65 -12.38
CA ARG A 158 5.59 -15.03 -11.02
C ARG A 158 4.74 -13.94 -10.35
N ILE A 159 4.79 -12.72 -10.85
CA ILE A 159 3.98 -11.58 -10.38
C ILE A 159 2.60 -11.61 -11.03
N LEU A 160 2.53 -12.07 -12.28
CA LEU A 160 1.32 -12.06 -13.11
C LEU A 160 0.53 -13.39 -13.06
N SER A 161 1.12 -14.47 -12.54
CA SER A 161 0.47 -15.78 -12.31
C SER A 161 -0.24 -15.85 -10.97
#